data_AF-A0A973YNE2-F1
#
_entry.id   AF-A0A973YNE2-F1
#
_cell.length_a   1.000
_cell.length_b   1.000
_cell.length_c   1.000
_cell.angle_alpha   90.00
_cell.angle_beta   90.00
_cell.angle_gamma   90.00
#
_symmetry.space_group_name_H-M   'P 1'
#
loop_
_entity.id
_entity.type
_entity.pdbx_description
1 polymer ?
#
loop_
_entity_poly.entity_id
_entity_poly.type
_entity_poly.pdbx_seq_one_letter_code
_entity_poly.pdbx_strand_id
1 'polypeptide(L)'
;MIALLIGAGLALLCALVGTPLFIRLLVRRGYGQFIRDDGPTSHHTKRGTPTMGGTVVVTAVLLSYGLTHLIMYMMNPDSRGPSASALILLFLMVGMGLVGFLDDFIKISRQRSLGLNAKAKLILQGLVGIIFAVLALNF
;
A
#
# COMPACT_ATOMS: atom_id res chain seq x y z
N MET A 1 -6.12 -5.85 23.95
CA MET A 1 -7.11 -6.51 23.06
C MET A 1 -8.06 -5.52 22.38
N ILE A 2 -8.65 -4.55 23.09
CA ILE A 2 -9.61 -3.59 22.50
C ILE A 2 -9.01 -2.82 21.30
N ALA A 3 -7.77 -2.32 21.39
CA ALA A 3 -7.10 -1.60 20.30
C ALA A 3 -6.95 -2.46 19.03
N LEU A 4 -6.63 -3.74 19.20
CA LEU A 4 -6.48 -4.69 18.10
C LEU A 4 -7.81 -4.90 17.37
N LEU A 5 -8.92 -5.06 18.12
CA LEU A 5 -10.25 -5.24 17.54
C LEU A 5 -10.73 -3.99 16.80
N ILE A 6 -10.54 -2.81 17.40
CA ILE A 6 -10.87 -1.54 16.77
C ILE A 6 -10.04 -1.34 15.50
N GLY A 7 -8.73 -1.53 15.58
CA GLY A 7 -7.84 -1.36 14.43
C GLY A 7 -8.11 -2.33 13.30
N ALA A 8 -8.36 -3.62 13.60
CA ALA A 8 -8.73 -4.61 12.60
C ALA A 8 -10.09 -4.30 11.95
N GLY A 9 -11.08 -3.92 12.75
CA GLY A 9 -12.41 -3.53 12.26
C GLY A 9 -12.37 -2.31 11.35
N LEU A 10 -11.64 -1.27 11.76
CA LEU A 10 -11.43 -0.06 10.96
C LEU A 10 -10.68 -0.38 9.66
N ALA A 11 -9.61 -1.18 9.72
CA ALA A 11 -8.83 -1.55 8.53
C ALA A 11 -9.68 -2.34 7.53
N LEU A 12 -10.49 -3.27 8.02
CA LEU A 12 -11.41 -4.04 7.20
C LEU A 12 -12.45 -3.12 6.54
N LEU A 13 -13.09 -2.23 7.29
CA LEU A 13 -14.08 -1.29 6.76
C LEU A 13 -13.46 -0.35 5.72
N CYS A 14 -12.31 0.24 6.03
CA CYS A 14 -11.57 1.11 5.10
C CYS A 14 -11.18 0.36 3.82
N ALA A 15 -10.75 -0.89 3.91
CA ALA A 15 -10.40 -1.68 2.72
C ALA A 15 -11.65 -2.06 1.91
N LEU A 16 -12.71 -2.55 2.55
CA LEU A 16 -13.95 -2.97 1.88
C LEU A 16 -14.67 -1.83 1.17
N VAL A 17 -14.70 -0.64 1.78
CA VAL A 17 -15.32 0.55 1.18
C VAL A 17 -14.35 1.26 0.24
N GLY A 18 -13.07 1.37 0.62
CA GLY A 18 -12.06 2.08 -0.14
C GLY A 18 -11.72 1.42 -1.47
N THR A 19 -11.67 0.08 -1.52
CA THR A 19 -11.32 -0.67 -2.74
C THR A 19 -12.29 -0.40 -3.90
N PRO A 20 -13.62 -0.59 -3.77
CA PRO A 20 -14.55 -0.32 -4.88
C PRO A 20 -14.60 1.16 -5.27
N LEU A 21 -14.43 2.09 -4.32
CA LEU A 21 -14.36 3.52 -4.62
C LEU A 21 -13.09 3.85 -5.43
N PHE A 22 -11.96 3.28 -5.04
CA PHE A 22 -10.70 3.47 -5.74
C PHE A 22 -10.71 2.85 -7.13
N ILE A 23 -11.27 1.64 -7.28
CA ILE A 23 -11.51 1.02 -8.59
C ILE A 23 -12.33 1.95 -9.48
N ARG A 24 -13.44 2.50 -9.00
CA ARG A 24 -14.26 3.45 -9.77
C ARG A 24 -13.48 4.71 -10.15
N LEU A 25 -12.63 5.23 -9.26
CA LEU A 25 -11.77 6.38 -9.54
C LEU A 25 -10.76 6.06 -10.67
N LEU A 26 -10.07 4.92 -10.58
CA LEU A 26 -9.08 4.49 -11.58
C LEU A 26 -9.74 4.24 -12.94
N VAL A 27 -10.91 3.60 -12.97
CA VAL A 27 -11.69 3.39 -14.19
C VAL A 27 -12.09 4.73 -14.83
N ARG A 28 -12.58 5.69 -14.04
CA ARG A 28 -12.91 7.05 -14.53
C ARG A 28 -11.70 7.80 -15.09
N ARG A 29 -10.50 7.56 -14.54
CA ARG A 29 -9.24 8.15 -15.02
C ARG A 29 -8.65 7.41 -16.22
N GLY A 30 -9.29 6.33 -16.69
CA GLY A 30 -8.78 5.53 -17.80
C GLY A 30 -7.53 4.72 -17.47
N TYR A 31 -7.23 4.50 -16.18
CA TYR A 31 -6.05 3.77 -15.70
C TYR A 31 -6.28 2.24 -15.73
N GLY A 32 -6.72 1.74 -16.88
CA GLY A 32 -6.80 0.31 -17.16
C GLY A 32 -5.42 -0.27 -17.47
N GLN A 33 -5.19 -1.53 -17.11
CA GLN A 33 -3.93 -2.20 -17.39
C GLN A 33 -3.72 -2.37 -18.91
N PHE A 34 -2.61 -1.84 -19.45
CA PHE A 34 -2.20 -2.06 -20.85
C PHE A 34 -1.66 -3.49 -20.99
N ILE A 35 -2.33 -4.31 -21.78
CA ILE A 35 -1.92 -5.68 -22.08
C ILE A 35 -0.80 -5.61 -23.12
N ARG A 36 0.20 -6.46 -22.94
CA ARG A 36 1.31 -6.67 -23.86
C ARG A 36 0.79 -7.41 -25.10
N ASP A 37 1.03 -6.90 -26.30
CA ASP A 37 0.50 -7.49 -27.55
C ASP A 37 1.07 -8.88 -27.89
N ASP A 38 2.10 -9.33 -27.17
CA ASP A 38 2.85 -10.57 -27.45
C ASP A 38 2.23 -11.87 -26.85
N GLY A 39 1.00 -11.84 -26.32
CA GLY A 39 0.39 -12.96 -25.58
C GLY A 39 -0.81 -13.64 -26.27
N PRO A 40 -1.12 -14.92 -26.00
CA PRO A 40 -2.25 -15.63 -26.63
C PRO A 40 -3.59 -14.94 -26.34
N THR A 41 -4.50 -14.99 -27.31
CA THR A 41 -5.77 -14.23 -27.36
C THR A 41 -6.71 -14.46 -26.17
N SER A 42 -6.53 -15.52 -25.39
CA SER A 42 -7.23 -15.78 -24.12
C SER A 42 -6.89 -14.77 -23.00
N HIS A 43 -5.82 -13.98 -23.14
CA HIS A 43 -5.44 -12.94 -22.18
C HIS A 43 -6.18 -11.59 -22.37
N HIS A 44 -6.94 -11.40 -23.44
CA HIS A 44 -7.66 -10.13 -23.70
C HIS A 44 -8.86 -9.88 -22.77
N THR A 45 -9.32 -10.88 -22.02
CA THR A 45 -10.42 -10.76 -21.03
C THR A 45 -10.03 -10.04 -19.74
N LYS A 46 -8.74 -9.79 -19.48
CA LYS A 46 -8.25 -8.96 -18.36
C LYS A 46 -8.07 -7.48 -18.73
N ARG A 47 -8.69 -7.03 -19.82
CA ARG A 47 -8.67 -5.61 -20.21
C ARG A 47 -9.42 -4.79 -19.16
N GLY A 48 -8.77 -3.74 -18.67
CA GLY A 48 -9.43 -2.74 -17.83
C GLY A 48 -9.54 -3.06 -16.34
N THR A 49 -8.93 -4.14 -15.83
CA THR A 49 -8.82 -4.31 -14.38
C THR A 49 -7.84 -3.25 -13.85
N PRO A 50 -8.28 -2.34 -12.97
CA PRO A 50 -7.39 -1.31 -12.44
C PRO A 50 -6.26 -1.95 -11.63
N THR A 51 -5.04 -1.48 -11.89
CA THR A 51 -3.85 -1.87 -11.12
C THR A 51 -3.66 -0.93 -9.94
N MET A 52 -2.79 -1.27 -8.98
CA MET A 52 -2.54 -0.52 -7.73
C MET A 52 -3.48 -0.82 -6.54
N GLY A 53 -4.20 -1.95 -6.49
CA GLY A 53 -5.03 -2.28 -5.31
C GLY A 53 -4.27 -2.26 -3.97
N GLY A 54 -2.96 -2.54 -3.99
CA GLY A 54 -2.09 -2.46 -2.80
C GLY A 54 -2.00 -1.07 -2.16
N THR A 55 -2.20 0.02 -2.90
CA THR A 55 -2.19 1.39 -2.32
C THR A 55 -3.37 1.59 -1.38
N VAL A 56 -4.53 1.01 -1.71
CA VAL A 56 -5.73 1.06 -0.87
C VAL A 56 -5.47 0.36 0.45
N VAL A 57 -4.81 -0.81 0.40
CA VAL A 57 -4.46 -1.57 1.60
C VAL A 57 -3.49 -0.79 2.49
N VAL A 58 -2.41 -0.26 1.93
CA VAL A 58 -1.43 0.55 2.69
C VAL A 58 -2.11 1.77 3.32
N THR A 59 -2.96 2.47 2.56
CA THR A 59 -3.70 3.64 3.05
C THR A 59 -4.70 3.26 4.15
N ALA A 60 -5.43 2.15 3.98
CA ALA A 60 -6.38 1.65 4.96
C ALA A 60 -5.67 1.29 6.29
N VAL A 61 -4.50 0.66 6.23
CA VAL A 61 -3.72 0.33 7.44
C VAL A 61 -3.24 1.60 8.13
N LEU A 62 -2.69 2.57 7.40
CA LEU A 62 -2.21 3.82 7.99
C LEU A 62 -3.34 4.62 8.67
N LEU A 63 -4.46 4.78 7.98
CA LEU A 63 -5.63 5.48 8.52
C LEU A 63 -6.18 4.76 9.76
N SER A 64 -6.29 3.44 9.70
CA SER A 64 -6.86 2.66 10.80
C SER A 64 -5.94 2.62 12.02
N TYR A 65 -4.62 2.53 11.81
CA TYR A 65 -3.64 2.62 12.89
C TYR A 65 -3.70 3.98 13.59
N GLY A 66 -3.67 5.07 12.80
CA GLY A 66 -3.76 6.43 13.34
C GLY A 66 -5.07 6.69 14.08
N LEU A 67 -6.19 6.27 13.49
CA LEU A 67 -7.51 6.44 14.10
C LEU A 67 -7.67 5.60 15.37
N THR A 68 -7.13 4.39 15.40
CA THR A 68 -7.14 3.54 16.62
C THR A 68 -6.37 4.20 17.76
N HIS A 69 -5.19 4.77 17.49
CA HIS A 69 -4.43 5.47 18.51
C HIS A 69 -5.07 6.78 18.94
N LEU A 70 -5.71 7.50 18.02
CA LEU A 70 -6.48 8.70 18.36
C LEU A 70 -7.67 8.36 19.28
N ILE A 71 -8.44 7.32 18.94
CA ILE A 71 -9.56 6.83 19.76
C ILE A 71 -9.06 6.41 21.15
N MET A 72 -7.96 5.66 21.20
CA MET A 72 -7.39 5.23 22.48
C MET A 72 -6.92 6.39 23.35
N TYR A 73 -6.29 7.39 22.75
CA TYR A 73 -5.87 8.61 23.44
C TYR A 73 -7.08 9.38 24.00
N MET A 74 -8.17 9.49 23.23
CA MET A 74 -9.40 10.14 23.69
C MET A 74 -10.10 9.37 24.81
N MET A 75 -10.06 8.02 24.78
CA MET A 75 -10.69 7.19 25.82
C MET A 75 -9.86 7.11 27.10
N ASN A 76 -8.53 7.11 26.98
CA ASN A 76 -7.59 7.08 28.10
C ASN A 76 -6.34 7.89 27.73
N PRO A 77 -6.17 9.11 28.26
CA PRO A 77 -5.00 9.95 27.98
C PRO A 77 -3.66 9.31 28.38
N ASP A 78 -3.66 8.41 29.36
CA ASP A 78 -2.49 7.64 29.80
C ASP A 78 -2.16 6.43 28.90
N SER A 79 -2.90 6.25 27.79
CA SER A 79 -2.64 5.15 26.89
C SER A 79 -1.25 5.27 26.25
N ARG A 80 -0.49 4.18 26.31
CA ARG A 80 0.82 4.07 25.65
C ARG A 80 0.64 4.38 24.17
N GLY A 81 1.29 5.44 23.70
CA GLY A 81 1.24 5.87 22.31
C GLY A 81 1.87 4.85 21.33
N PRO A 82 2.07 5.25 20.07
CA PRO A 82 2.68 4.41 19.05
C PRO A 82 4.02 3.83 19.52
N SER A 83 4.19 2.50 19.47
CA SER A 83 5.46 1.88 19.83
C SER A 83 6.49 2.09 18.71
N ALA A 84 7.76 2.21 19.08
CA ALA A 84 8.86 2.29 18.10
C ALA A 84 8.85 1.11 17.13
N SER A 85 8.62 -0.11 17.62
CA SER A 85 8.47 -1.32 16.80
C SER A 85 7.35 -1.20 15.75
N ALA A 86 6.20 -0.64 16.12
CA ALA A 86 5.07 -0.46 15.20
C ALA A 86 5.40 0.59 14.13
N LEU A 87 6.04 1.70 14.53
CA LEU A 87 6.45 2.75 13.59
C LEU A 87 7.48 2.25 12.57
N ILE A 88 8.43 1.42 13.01
CA ILE A 88 9.45 0.82 12.14
C ILE A 88 8.81 -0.17 11.14
N LEU A 89 7.82 -0.96 11.57
CA LEU A 89 7.07 -1.84 10.67
C LEU A 89 6.21 -1.06 9.67
N LEU A 90 5.55 0.01 10.12
CA LEU A 90 4.80 0.90 9.24
C LEU A 90 5.71 1.57 8.21
N PHE A 91 6.90 2.00 8.62
CA PHE A 91 7.93 2.50 7.71
C PHE A 91 8.28 1.46 6.64
N LEU A 92 8.55 0.21 7.01
CA LEU A 92 8.87 -0.85 6.05
C LEU A 92 7.73 -1.07 5.07
N MET A 93 6.50 -1.20 5.58
CA MET A 93 5.30 -1.42 4.76
C MET A 93 5.07 -0.27 3.78
N VAL A 94 5.16 0.97 4.24
CA VAL A 94 4.99 2.16 3.41
C VAL A 94 6.13 2.29 2.40
N GLY A 95 7.38 2.09 2.82
CA GLY A 95 8.54 2.15 1.94
C GLY A 95 8.45 1.15 0.79
N MET A 96 8.16 -0.12 1.10
CA MET A 96 7.98 -1.16 0.08
C MET A 96 6.73 -0.90 -0.78
N GLY A 97 5.65 -0.42 -0.16
CA GLY A 97 4.42 -0.01 -0.85
C GLY A 97 4.66 1.13 -1.85
N LEU A 98 5.49 2.12 -1.50
CA LEU A 98 5.88 3.22 -2.39
C LEU A 98 6.70 2.73 -3.58
N VAL A 99 7.64 1.80 -3.38
CA VAL A 99 8.39 1.21 -4.50
C VAL A 99 7.45 0.46 -5.45
N GLY A 100 6.49 -0.30 -4.92
CA GLY A 100 5.47 -0.97 -5.72
C GLY A 100 4.53 0.01 -6.43
N PHE A 101 4.11 1.07 -5.77
CA PHE A 101 3.28 2.12 -6.36
C PHE A 101 3.99 2.84 -7.50
N LEU A 102 5.27 3.19 -7.33
CA LEU A 102 6.08 3.79 -8.39
C LEU A 102 6.21 2.85 -9.60
N ASP A 103 6.38 1.54 -9.35
CA ASP A 103 6.45 0.51 -10.41
C ASP A 103 5.18 0.48 -11.25
N ASP A 104 4.02 0.45 -10.58
CA ASP A 104 2.73 0.43 -11.26
C ASP A 104 2.39 1.79 -11.88
N PHE A 105 2.77 2.90 -11.26
CA PHE A 105 2.55 4.25 -11.80
C PHE A 105 3.32 4.47 -13.10
N ILE A 106 4.57 4.00 -13.19
CA ILE A 106 5.34 4.07 -14.43
C ILE A 106 4.72 3.23 -15.54
N LYS A 107 4.17 2.04 -15.24
CA LYS A 107 3.47 1.20 -16.23
C LYS A 107 2.28 1.94 -16.83
N ILE A 108 1.46 2.57 -15.98
CA ILE A 108 0.28 3.32 -16.41
C ILE A 108 0.65 4.60 -17.16
N SER A 109 1.56 5.41 -16.59
CA SER A 109 1.97 6.70 -17.16
C SER A 109 2.65 6.54 -18.53
N ARG A 110 3.43 5.49 -18.72
CA ARG A 110 4.12 5.21 -19.99
C ARG A 110 3.37 4.25 -20.91
N GLN A 111 2.13 3.89 -20.57
CA GLN A 111 1.25 3.00 -21.33
C GLN A 111 1.94 1.71 -21.82
N ARG A 112 2.76 1.11 -20.96
CA ARG A 112 3.56 -0.07 -21.30
C ARG A 112 3.55 -1.06 -20.16
N SER A 113 3.79 -2.33 -20.46
CA SER A 113 3.85 -3.39 -19.45
C SER A 113 5.11 -3.33 -18.56
N LEU A 114 6.13 -2.57 -18.97
CA LEU A 114 7.40 -2.40 -18.26
C LEU A 114 7.32 -1.26 -17.24
N GLY A 115 7.51 -1.60 -15.97
CA GLY A 115 7.59 -0.65 -14.86
C GLY A 115 8.98 -0.06 -14.64
N LEU A 116 9.42 -0.02 -13.39
CA LEU A 116 10.78 0.37 -13.02
C LEU A 116 11.81 -0.57 -13.65
N ASN A 117 12.99 -0.03 -13.94
CA ASN A 117 14.14 -0.87 -14.28
C ASN A 117 14.46 -1.81 -13.10
N ALA A 118 14.72 -3.08 -13.37
CA ALA A 118 15.01 -4.10 -12.36
C ALA A 118 16.11 -3.64 -11.37
N LYS A 119 17.17 -3.00 -11.88
CA LYS A 119 18.25 -2.44 -11.03
C LYS A 119 17.72 -1.37 -10.07
N ALA A 120 16.92 -0.42 -10.58
CA ALA A 120 16.36 0.65 -9.76
C ALA A 120 15.38 0.10 -8.70
N LYS A 121 14.55 -0.89 -9.08
CA LYS A 121 13.63 -1.56 -8.16
C LYS A 121 14.39 -2.25 -7.01
N LEU A 122 15.44 -2.99 -7.34
CA LEU A 122 16.28 -3.65 -6.34
C LEU A 122 17.03 -2.66 -5.45
N ILE A 123 17.56 -1.56 -6.00
CA ILE A 123 18.23 -0.51 -5.22
C ILE A 123 17.25 0.13 -4.23
N LEU A 124 16.04 0.48 -4.67
CA LEU A 124 15.04 1.09 -3.81
C LEU A 124 14.56 0.14 -2.70
N GLN A 125 14.27 -1.13 -3.04
CA GLN A 125 13.90 -2.15 -2.05
C GLN A 125 15.05 -2.42 -1.07
N GLY A 126 16.29 -2.49 -1.56
CA GLY A 126 17.48 -2.66 -0.75
C GLY A 126 17.69 -1.48 0.21
N LEU A 127 17.54 -0.25 -0.26
CA LEU A 127 17.66 0.95 0.57
C LEU A 127 16.62 0.95 1.69
N VAL A 128 15.34 0.70 1.39
CA VAL A 128 14.28 0.61 2.40
C VAL A 128 14.56 -0.52 3.40
N GLY A 129 14.98 -1.69 2.91
CA GLY A 129 15.30 -2.84 3.75
C GLY A 129 16.50 -2.62 4.67
N ILE A 130 17.56 -1.97 4.19
CA ILE A 130 18.75 -1.64 5.00
C ILE A 130 18.38 -0.63 6.09
N ILE A 131 17.64 0.43 5.75
CA ILE A 131 17.18 1.41 6.75
C ILE A 131 16.32 0.71 7.80
N PHE A 132 15.39 -0.14 7.38
CA PHE A 132 14.58 -0.93 8.31
C PHE A 132 15.45 -1.80 9.23
N ALA A 133 16.44 -2.53 8.68
CA ALA A 133 17.32 -3.39 9.47
C ALA A 133 18.13 -2.58 10.50
N VAL A 134 18.69 -1.44 10.11
CA VAL A 134 19.41 -0.56 11.02
C VAL A 134 18.49 -0.04 12.12
N LEU A 135 17.31 0.47 11.78
CA LEU A 135 16.35 0.95 12.78
C LEU A 135 15.89 -0.17 13.71
N ALA A 136 15.62 -1.37 13.17
CA ALA A 136 15.16 -2.53 13.93
C ALA A 136 16.20 -3.05 14.93
N LEU A 137 17.49 -2.86 14.67
CA LEU A 137 18.57 -3.29 15.57
C LEU A 137 18.95 -2.25 16.63
N ASN A 138 18.56 -0.98 16.47
CA ASN A 138 18.99 0.13 17.30
C ASN A 138 17.86 0.79 18.14
N PHE A 139 16.67 0.17 18.20
CA PHE A 139 15.52 0.73 18.94
C PHE A 139 15.23 0.01 20.26
#